data_AF-A0A9D5MZU4-F1
#
_entry.id   AF-A0A9D5MZU4-F1
#
_cell.length_a   1.000
_cell.length_b   1.000
_cell.length_c   1.000
_cell.angle_alpha   90.00
_cell.angle_beta   90.00
_cell.angle_gamma   90.00
#
_symmetry.space_group_name_H-M   'P 1'
#
loop_
_entity.id
_entity.type
_entity.pdbx_description
1 polymer ?
#
loop_
_entity_poly.entity_id
_entity_poly.type
_entity_poly.pdbx_seq_one_letter_code
_entity_poly.pdbx_strand_id
1 'polypeptide(L)'
;MRAGVRVKNCSVEEKENSNAWNKVLLARKITRFRSLDIISHVFDTFIELHGDRGIGDDKSIVGGIGLLNHQAVTIIGQQKGKNLSEMKYRQYGMTKPEG
;
A
#
# COMPACT_ATOMS: atom_id res chain seq x y z
N MET A 1 33.65 -26.62 12.46
CA MET A 1 32.38 -27.30 12.84
C MET A 1 31.23 -26.31 12.66
N ARG A 2 30.26 -26.65 11.78
CA ARG A 2 28.87 -26.13 11.67
C ARG A 2 28.69 -24.59 11.46
N ALA A 3 27.86 -24.07 10.56
CA ALA A 3 26.79 -24.65 9.76
C ALA A 3 26.66 -23.86 8.45
N GLY A 4 26.53 -24.58 7.33
CA GLY A 4 26.20 -23.99 6.05
C GLY A 4 24.78 -23.43 6.06
N VAL A 5 24.67 -22.14 5.72
CA VAL A 5 23.40 -21.52 5.36
C VAL A 5 23.02 -22.05 3.99
N ARG A 6 22.09 -23.01 3.99
CA ARG A 6 21.52 -23.62 2.80
C ARG A 6 20.58 -22.60 2.18
N VAL A 7 21.07 -21.80 1.23
CA VAL A 7 20.23 -20.92 0.39
C VAL A 7 19.37 -21.84 -0.47
N LYS A 8 18.15 -22.11 -0.02
CA LYS A 8 17.17 -22.89 -0.78
C LYS A 8 16.58 -22.00 -1.88
N ASN A 9 16.93 -22.34 -3.12
CA ASN A 9 16.14 -22.23 -4.35
C ASN A 9 15.48 -20.87 -4.65
N CYS A 10 16.21 -19.99 -5.35
CA CYS A 10 15.70 -18.74 -5.93
C CYS A 10 15.48 -18.82 -7.46
N SER A 11 15.55 -20.00 -8.08
CA SER A 11 15.58 -20.14 -9.55
C SER A 11 14.28 -20.63 -10.20
N VAL A 12 13.25 -20.97 -9.43
CA VAL A 12 11.95 -21.45 -9.97
C VAL A 12 10.90 -20.33 -10.05
N GLU A 13 10.97 -19.30 -9.21
CA GLU A 13 9.97 -18.23 -9.18
C GLU A 13 10.09 -17.24 -10.36
N GLU A 14 11.25 -17.14 -11.00
CA GLU A 14 11.48 -16.17 -12.09
C GLU A 14 10.73 -16.52 -13.39
N LYS A 15 10.44 -17.81 -13.64
CA LYS A 15 9.80 -18.26 -14.90
C LYS A 15 8.28 -18.17 -14.93
N GLU A 16 7.60 -18.18 -13.77
CA GLU A 16 6.14 -18.02 -13.71
C GLU A 16 5.67 -16.56 -13.84
N ASN A 17 6.59 -15.61 -13.75
CA ASN A 17 6.36 -14.18 -13.84
C ASN A 17 6.05 -13.67 -15.28
N SER A 18 6.15 -14.54 -16.29
CA SER A 18 5.94 -14.20 -17.70
C SER A 18 4.45 -14.14 -18.09
N ASN A 19 3.58 -14.89 -17.40
CA ASN A 19 2.15 -14.92 -17.74
C ASN A 19 1.45 -13.65 -17.23
N ALA A 20 0.75 -12.95 -18.13
CA ALA A 20 -0.02 -11.73 -17.80
C ALA A 20 -1.03 -11.97 -16.67
N TRP A 21 -1.64 -13.16 -16.61
CA TRP A 21 -2.59 -13.51 -15.56
C TRP A 21 -1.95 -13.62 -14.17
N ASN A 22 -0.74 -14.16 -14.09
CA ASN A 22 0.00 -14.29 -12.84
C ASN A 22 0.36 -12.92 -12.26
N LYS A 23 0.72 -11.94 -13.12
CA LYS A 23 0.95 -10.55 -12.70
C LYS A 23 -0.30 -9.92 -12.08
N VAL A 24 -1.49 -10.20 -12.64
CA VAL A 24 -2.77 -9.72 -12.09
C VAL A 24 -3.07 -10.36 -10.74
N LEU A 25 -2.83 -11.66 -10.58
CA LEU A 25 -3.01 -12.36 -9.31
C LEU A 25 -2.08 -11.78 -8.22
N LEU A 26 -0.81 -11.55 -8.55
CA LEU A 26 0.15 -10.91 -7.66
C LEU A 26 -0.28 -9.49 -7.27
N ALA A 27 -0.77 -8.70 -8.23
CA ALA A 27 -1.25 -7.35 -7.98
C ALA A 27 -2.47 -7.29 -7.04
N ARG A 28 -3.27 -8.37 -6.98
CA ARG A 28 -4.48 -8.51 -6.15
C ARG A 28 -4.24 -9.22 -4.81
N LYS A 29 -3.04 -9.71 -4.55
CA LYS A 29 -2.71 -10.43 -3.32
C LYS A 29 -2.97 -9.57 -2.08
N ILE A 30 -3.58 -10.17 -1.05
CA ILE A 30 -3.92 -9.47 0.21
C ILE A 30 -2.66 -8.98 0.93
N THR A 31 -1.56 -9.73 0.82
CA THR A 31 -0.27 -9.40 1.45
C THR A 31 0.51 -8.30 0.72
N ARG A 32 -0.03 -7.73 -0.36
CA ARG A 32 0.63 -6.64 -1.08
C ARG A 32 0.66 -5.39 -0.20
N PHE A 33 1.81 -4.74 -0.12
CA PHE A 33 1.96 -3.45 0.57
C PHE A 33 0.94 -2.43 0.04
N ARG A 34 0.28 -1.75 0.98
CA ARG A 34 -0.71 -0.71 0.71
C ARG A 34 -0.08 0.67 0.88
N SER A 35 -0.81 1.71 0.50
CA SER A 35 -0.36 3.10 0.58
C SER A 35 0.16 3.46 1.97
N LEU A 36 -0.58 3.13 3.04
CA LEU A 36 -0.12 3.40 4.41
C LEU A 36 1.15 2.62 4.79
N ASP A 37 1.33 1.40 4.28
CA ASP A 37 2.56 0.64 4.55
C ASP A 37 3.75 1.29 3.86
N ILE A 38 3.57 1.79 2.64
CA ILE A 38 4.64 2.49 1.92
C ILE A 38 4.95 3.80 2.64
N ILE A 39 3.91 4.52 3.05
CA ILE A 39 4.04 5.79 3.76
C ILE A 39 4.84 5.59 5.06
N SER A 40 4.53 4.56 5.84
CA SER A 40 5.20 4.30 7.12
C SER A 40 6.65 3.85 6.99
N HIS A 41 7.06 3.30 5.83
CA HIS A 41 8.43 2.82 5.61
C HIS A 41 9.32 3.82 4.86
N VAL A 42 8.73 4.73 4.08
CA VAL A 42 9.46 5.63 3.18
C VAL A 42 9.53 7.05 3.70
N PHE A 43 8.51 7.50 4.45
CA PHE A 43 8.41 8.89 4.88
C PHE A 43 8.53 9.02 6.39
N ASP A 44 9.20 10.09 6.80
CA ASP A 44 9.31 10.48 8.19
C ASP A 44 8.19 11.47 8.53
N THR A 45 7.65 11.36 9.75
CA THR A 45 6.69 12.34 10.29
C THR A 45 5.46 12.57 9.39
N PHE A 46 4.75 11.49 9.05
CA PHE A 46 3.50 11.60 8.29
C PHE A 46 2.35 12.12 9.16
N ILE A 47 1.75 13.24 8.74
CA ILE A 47 0.54 13.81 9.32
C ILE A 47 -0.58 13.63 8.31
N GLU A 48 -1.52 12.74 8.62
CA GLU A 48 -2.72 12.50 7.80
C GLU A 48 -3.65 13.71 7.87
N LEU A 49 -4.07 14.18 6.71
CA LEU A 49 -5.02 15.28 6.54
C LEU A 49 -6.33 14.69 6.02
N HIS A 50 -7.41 15.08 6.68
CA HIS A 50 -8.76 14.57 6.41
C HIS A 50 -9.66 15.66 5.86
N GLY A 51 -10.57 15.26 4.97
CA GLY A 51 -11.68 16.07 4.50
C GLY A 51 -11.40 16.94 3.27
N ASP A 52 -12.40 16.99 2.39
CA ASP A 52 -12.48 17.82 1.18
C ASP A 52 -13.04 19.23 1.45
N ARG A 53 -13.40 19.53 2.72
CA ARG A 53 -14.16 20.72 3.17
C ARG A 53 -15.53 20.89 2.51
N GLY A 54 -16.01 19.89 1.78
CA GLY A 54 -17.24 19.95 1.00
C GLY A 54 -18.31 19.04 1.58
N ILE A 55 -18.20 17.74 1.31
CA ILE A 55 -19.30 16.79 1.52
C ILE A 55 -18.91 15.72 2.55
N GLY A 56 -17.65 15.27 2.55
CA GLY A 56 -17.24 14.20 3.45
C GLY A 56 -15.76 13.85 3.34
N ASP A 57 -15.28 13.10 4.34
CA ASP A 57 -13.95 12.50 4.30
C ASP A 57 -14.04 11.07 3.77
N ASP A 58 -13.59 10.85 2.52
CA ASP A 58 -13.51 9.50 1.97
C ASP A 58 -12.29 8.76 2.50
N LYS A 59 -12.55 7.79 3.38
CA LYS A 59 -11.56 6.91 4.01
C LYS A 59 -10.83 6.00 3.02
N SER A 60 -11.29 5.94 1.77
CA SER A 60 -10.65 5.20 0.69
C SER A 60 -9.39 5.91 0.16
N ILE A 61 -9.28 7.23 0.33
CA ILE A 61 -8.07 8.01 0.07
C ILE A 61 -7.40 8.38 1.40
N VAL A 62 -6.08 8.34 1.39
CA VAL A 62 -5.24 8.84 2.47
C VAL A 62 -4.36 9.93 1.89
N GLY A 63 -4.45 11.11 2.48
CA GLY A 63 -3.69 12.29 2.09
C GLY A 63 -2.98 12.86 3.30
N GLY A 64 -1.83 13.50 3.13
CA GLY A 64 -1.12 14.10 4.24
C GLY A 64 0.15 14.81 3.86
N ILE A 65 0.81 15.38 4.87
CA ILE A 65 2.12 16.01 4.74
C ILE A 65 3.13 15.12 5.46
N GLY A 66 4.27 14.87 4.83
CA GLY A 66 5.38 14.13 5.41
C GLY A 66 6.72 14.72 5.00
N LEU A 67 7.79 14.15 5.55
CA LEU A 67 9.15 14.45 5.19
C LEU A 67 9.72 13.30 4.38
N LEU A 68 10.32 13.62 3.23
CA LEU A 68 11.14 12.70 2.45
C LEU A 68 12.54 13.31 2.36
N ASN A 69 13.53 12.68 2.99
CA ASN A 69 14.91 13.19 3.04
C ASN A 69 14.98 14.67 3.48
N HIS A 70 14.27 15.02 4.55
CA HIS A 70 14.13 16.40 5.08
C HIS A 70 13.41 17.40 4.16
N GLN A 71 12.82 16.96 3.05
CA GLN A 71 11.97 17.79 2.20
C GLN A 71 10.50 17.56 2.55
N ALA A 72 9.77 18.65 2.80
CA ALA A 72 8.33 18.58 3.01
C ALA A 72 7.62 18.21 1.71
N VAL A 73 6.85 17.14 1.74
CA VAL A 73 6.11 16.60 0.59
C VAL A 73 4.67 16.32 0.97
N THR A 74 3.77 16.50 0.01
CA THR A 74 2.37 16.08 0.13
C THR A 74 2.23 14.70 -0.48
N ILE A 75 1.62 13.78 0.27
CA ILE A 75 1.47 12.40 -0.11
C ILE A 75 -0.01 12.12 -0.23
N ILE A 76 -0.42 11.50 -1.34
CA ILE A 76 -1.80 11.10 -1.60
C ILE A 76 -1.76 9.67 -2.13
N GLY A 77 -2.60 8.81 -1.59
CA GLY A 77 -2.69 7.42 -2.01
C GLY A 77 -4.02 6.78 -1.70
N GLN A 78 -4.38 5.77 -2.48
CA GLN A 78 -5.60 4.99 -2.26
C GLN A 78 -5.35 3.87 -1.26
N GLN A 79 -6.19 3.72 -0.24
CA GLN A 79 -6.07 2.72 0.81
C GLN A 79 -7.25 1.75 0.79
N LYS A 80 -6.98 0.50 0.39
CA LYS A 80 -7.99 -0.57 0.29
C LYS A 80 -8.22 -1.37 1.59
N GLY A 81 -7.29 -1.30 2.56
CA GLY A 81 -7.35 -2.09 3.81
C GLY A 81 -6.81 -3.52 3.69
N LYS A 82 -6.37 -4.10 4.81
CA LYS A 82 -5.82 -5.47 4.88
C LYS A 82 -6.82 -6.48 5.44
N ASN A 83 -7.62 -6.06 6.41
CA ASN A 83 -8.62 -6.90 7.06
C ASN A 83 -10.02 -6.68 6.47
N LEU A 84 -10.92 -7.66 6.62
CA LEU A 84 -12.29 -7.55 6.09
C LEU A 84 -13.03 -6.31 6.64
N SER A 85 -12.85 -6.02 7.93
CA SER A 85 -13.42 -4.83 8.58
C SER A 85 -12.86 -3.53 8.02
N GLU A 86 -11.54 -3.46 7.78
CA GLU A 86 -10.90 -2.28 7.16
C GLU A 86 -11.31 -2.11 5.70
N MET A 87 -11.41 -3.21 4.95
CA MET A 87 -11.85 -3.17 3.56
C MET A 87 -13.28 -2.62 3.47
N LYS A 88 -14.17 -3.03 4.36
CA LYS A 88 -15.53 -2.48 4.42
C LYS A 88 -15.52 -0.99 4.80
N TYR A 89 -14.68 -0.61 5.77
CA TYR A 89 -14.55 0.78 6.22
C TYR A 89 -14.01 1.72 5.13
N ARG A 90 -13.02 1.27 4.36
CA ARG A 90 -12.38 2.04 3.27
C ARG A 90 -12.96 1.74 1.89
N GLN A 91 -14.16 1.17 1.85
CA GLN A 91 -14.89 0.84 0.62
C GLN A 91 -14.07 0.07 -0.42
N TYR A 92 -13.19 -0.84 0.01
CA TYR A 92 -12.27 -1.59 -0.83
C TYR A 92 -11.31 -0.72 -1.67
N GLY A 93 -11.09 0.52 -1.23
CA GLY A 93 -10.34 1.53 -1.96
C GLY A 93 -11.14 2.14 -3.12
N MET A 94 -12.43 1.86 -3.27
CA MET A 94 -13.23 2.46 -4.34
C MET A 94 -13.66 3.85 -3.88
N THR A 95 -13.04 4.86 -4.48
CA THR A 95 -13.28 6.26 -4.17
C THR A 95 -14.68 6.69 -4.56
N LYS A 96 -15.34 7.41 -3.65
CA LYS A 96 -16.51 8.20 -3.99
C LYS A 96 -16.07 9.52 -4.65
N PRO A 97 -16.95 10.22 -5.36
CA PRO A 97 -16.64 11.54 -5.92
C PRO A 97 -16.27 12.61 -4.87
N GLU A 98 -16.45 12.30 -3.59
CA GLU A 98 -16.13 13.15 -2.43
C GLU A 98 -14.70 12.93 -1.91
N GLY A 99 -13.94 11.98 -2.49
CA GLY A 99 -12.58 11.60 -2.08
C GLY A 99 -11.50 12.02 -3.06
#